data_AF-A0A9J7EB62-F1
#
_entry.id   AF-A0A9J7EB62-F1
#
_cell.length_a   1.000
_cell.length_b   1.000
_cell.length_c   1.000
_cell.angle_alpha   90.00
_cell.angle_beta   90.00
_cell.angle_gamma   90.00
#
_symmetry.space_group_name_H-M   'P 1'
#
loop_
_entity.id
_entity.type
_entity.pdbx_description
1 polymer ?
#
loop_
_entity_poly.entity_id
_entity_poly.type
_entity_poly.pdbx_seq_one_letter_code
_entity_poly.pdbx_strand_id
1 'polypeptide(L)'
;MVTLKLNIAIMLNIVFVSYCDRRIKGGEAVTGTKRYVAYLVKAPMSSKKYDSWVCGGAIVSTLFIITSAACVDDVEYLYAVAGYKKYVTDQDIETDQCTKTMKKKVIYTCVPMKYELNYHQVEKWSYIDIAVVKVESPYDFNDSQYETLCSYKPKVIGVNYEKRFQDPGIDGLVYGWGHLDIWRQQGDTKNYNQEALRYAAVKVIDKTICKREYSKFPNMNNVIDEFMICTEGKGEIDENGNLALDDGNEEPKLNGCKNPLENLHCDQDTLNTFTEDETRREVLRSANQTSDDHKTKVKNGTLSSRRIRTRRTGICQNDHGGPLVTWAGANEVLIGVASVFKVTTESTCTGPYLYTSTRCNGMFLHCILSSKTRRRSICDSPPIQRGYETVEKFVSWKNHPAGPAQNEIEIDNREKDEEHKKIYMEFAKLDKFSDNQMIALRPQLPINKS
;
A
#
# COMPACT_ATOMS: atom_id res chain seq x y z
N MET A 1 -36.09 3.49 64.43
CA MET A 1 -34.87 4.06 65.05
C MET A 1 -33.72 3.14 64.64
N VAL A 2 -32.89 3.52 63.65
CA VAL A 2 -31.63 4.31 63.81
C VAL A 2 -30.59 3.45 64.57
N THR A 3 -29.40 3.04 64.11
CA THR A 3 -28.45 3.37 63.01
C THR A 3 -27.31 2.33 63.12
N LEU A 4 -26.83 1.70 62.05
CA LEU A 4 -25.61 2.03 61.27
C LEU A 4 -24.30 2.28 62.07
N LYS A 5 -23.37 1.30 62.05
CA LYS A 5 -21.88 1.46 62.07
C LYS A 5 -21.29 0.24 61.35
N LEU A 6 -21.04 0.27 60.05
CA LEU A 6 -19.79 0.67 59.39
C LEU A 6 -18.53 0.07 60.03
N ASN A 7 -18.00 -1.00 59.40
CA ASN A 7 -16.55 -1.21 59.31
C ASN A 7 -16.24 -1.71 57.90
N ILE A 8 -15.41 -0.92 57.25
CA ILE A 8 -14.95 -1.01 55.88
C ILE A 8 -13.76 -1.98 55.86
N ALA A 9 -13.86 -3.05 55.08
CA ALA A 9 -12.70 -3.81 54.63
C ALA A 9 -12.70 -3.81 53.10
N ILE A 10 -11.95 -2.84 52.56
CA ILE A 10 -11.65 -2.72 51.13
C ILE A 10 -10.73 -3.88 50.76
N MET A 11 -11.29 -4.91 50.13
CA MET A 11 -10.50 -5.82 49.30
C MET A 11 -10.29 -5.13 47.95
N LEU A 12 -9.15 -4.44 47.84
CA LEU A 12 -8.60 -3.95 46.58
C LEU A 12 -8.43 -5.14 45.63
N ASN A 13 -9.37 -5.28 44.70
CA ASN A 13 -9.13 -5.98 43.46
C ASN A 13 -8.08 -5.18 42.69
N ILE A 14 -6.81 -5.56 42.83
CA ILE A 14 -5.79 -5.19 41.85
C ILE A 14 -6.07 -6.03 40.61
N VAL A 15 -7.02 -5.56 39.81
CA VAL A 15 -7.09 -5.95 38.41
C VAL A 15 -5.85 -5.33 37.78
N PHE A 16 -4.80 -6.13 37.61
CA PHE A 16 -3.81 -5.83 36.59
C PHE A 16 -4.54 -5.92 35.25
N VAL A 17 -5.12 -4.80 34.82
CA VAL A 17 -5.52 -4.59 33.44
C VAL A 17 -4.20 -4.55 32.67
N SER A 18 -3.71 -5.72 32.29
CA SER A 18 -2.79 -5.82 31.18
C SER A 18 -3.57 -5.40 29.95
N TYR A 19 -3.52 -4.11 29.62
CA TYR A 19 -3.86 -3.60 28.31
C TYR A 19 -2.90 -4.23 27.29
N CYS A 20 -3.17 -5.48 26.91
CA CYS A 20 -2.63 -6.06 25.69
C CYS A 20 -3.43 -5.46 24.53
N ASP A 21 -3.16 -4.20 24.22
CA ASP A 21 -3.65 -3.59 22.99
C ASP A 21 -2.96 -4.31 21.83
N ARG A 22 -3.67 -5.25 21.20
CA ARG A 22 -3.22 -5.90 19.98
C ARG A 22 -3.70 -5.03 18.81
N ARG A 23 -2.78 -4.71 17.91
CA ARG A 23 -2.83 -3.76 16.79
C ARG A 23 -2.08 -4.44 15.61
N ILE A 24 -1.86 -3.83 14.42
CA ILE A 24 -0.92 -4.39 13.38
C ILE A 24 0.27 -4.98 14.12
N LYS A 25 0.95 -6.06 13.72
CA LYS A 25 1.93 -6.70 14.64
C LYS A 25 2.87 -5.62 15.22
N GLY A 26 2.78 -5.34 16.52
CA GLY A 26 3.44 -4.21 17.22
C GLY A 26 3.24 -2.77 16.67
N GLY A 27 2.16 -2.51 15.94
CA GLY A 27 1.73 -1.25 15.37
C GLY A 27 0.75 -0.50 16.26
N GLU A 28 0.35 0.69 15.84
CA GLU A 28 -0.39 1.66 16.63
C GLU A 28 -1.61 2.18 15.86
N ALA A 29 -2.63 2.68 16.55
CA ALA A 29 -3.73 3.37 15.88
C ALA A 29 -3.20 4.68 15.31
N VAL A 30 -3.54 5.00 14.05
CA VAL A 30 -3.17 6.28 13.44
C VAL A 30 -3.93 7.40 14.15
N THR A 31 -3.22 8.33 14.78
CA THR A 31 -3.83 9.53 15.36
C THR A 31 -3.95 10.64 14.31
N GLY A 32 -2.97 10.73 13.40
CA GLY A 32 -2.90 11.73 12.34
C GLY A 32 -3.89 11.52 11.19
N THR A 33 -3.72 12.30 10.12
CA THR A 33 -4.48 12.14 8.87
C THR A 33 -3.58 11.60 7.77
N LYS A 34 -3.86 10.39 7.28
CA LYS A 34 -3.10 9.74 6.22
C LYS A 34 -3.88 9.80 4.92
N ARG A 35 -3.85 11.00 4.33
CA ARG A 35 -4.72 11.44 3.23
C ARG A 35 -4.58 10.65 1.93
N TYR A 36 -3.49 9.92 1.75
CA TYR A 36 -3.23 9.12 0.56
C TYR A 36 -3.57 7.64 0.74
N VAL A 37 -3.84 7.18 1.96
CA VAL A 37 -4.17 5.78 2.22
C VAL A 37 -5.61 5.54 1.79
N ALA A 38 -5.80 4.57 0.92
CA ALA A 38 -7.10 4.08 0.47
C ALA A 38 -7.21 2.58 0.81
N TYR A 39 -8.43 2.07 0.84
CA TYR A 39 -8.67 0.64 0.83
C TYR A 39 -9.59 0.24 -0.31
N LEU A 40 -9.40 -1.00 -0.76
CA LEU A 40 -10.22 -1.67 -1.75
C LEU A 40 -11.08 -2.70 -1.03
N VAL A 41 -12.37 -2.72 -1.37
CA VAL A 41 -13.32 -3.70 -0.87
C VAL A 41 -14.15 -4.21 -2.03
N LYS A 42 -14.47 -5.50 -2.02
CA LYS A 42 -15.31 -6.10 -3.07
C LYS A 42 -16.74 -5.60 -2.98
N ALA A 43 -17.43 -5.54 -4.11
CA ALA A 43 -18.87 -5.40 -4.11
C ALA A 43 -19.54 -6.63 -3.45
N PRO A 44 -20.69 -6.46 -2.77
CA PRO A 44 -21.43 -7.57 -2.16
C PRO A 44 -21.73 -8.72 -3.12
N MET A 45 -21.95 -8.41 -4.40
CA MET A 45 -22.31 -9.37 -5.45
C MET A 45 -21.14 -9.79 -6.34
N SER A 46 -19.89 -9.62 -5.88
CA SER A 46 -18.72 -10.13 -6.60
C SER A 46 -18.77 -11.66 -6.70
N SER A 47 -18.23 -12.20 -7.80
CA SER A 47 -18.20 -13.65 -8.08
C SER A 47 -17.41 -14.44 -7.03
N LYS A 48 -16.49 -13.78 -6.31
CA LYS A 48 -15.70 -14.37 -5.22
C LYS A 48 -16.37 -14.18 -3.86
N LYS A 49 -16.60 -15.30 -3.16
CA LYS A 49 -17.13 -15.32 -1.78
C LYS A 49 -16.00 -15.17 -0.75
N TYR A 50 -15.27 -14.07 -0.80
CA TYR A 50 -14.29 -13.75 0.23
C TYR A 50 -14.93 -12.94 1.36
N ASP A 51 -15.06 -13.55 2.54
CA ASP A 51 -15.64 -12.87 3.71
C ASP A 51 -14.61 -11.90 4.34
N SER A 52 -15.04 -10.67 4.61
CA SER A 52 -14.19 -9.63 5.24
C SER A 52 -12.89 -9.37 4.47
N TRP A 53 -12.97 -9.42 3.13
CA TRP A 53 -11.85 -9.12 2.25
C TRP A 53 -11.62 -7.61 2.18
N VAL A 54 -10.36 -7.20 2.36
CA VAL A 54 -9.92 -5.82 2.16
C VAL A 54 -8.46 -5.84 1.72
N CYS A 55 -8.13 -4.89 0.86
CA CYS A 55 -6.76 -4.58 0.48
C CYS A 55 -6.47 -3.11 0.73
N GLY A 56 -5.23 -2.76 1.01
CA GLY A 56 -4.77 -1.38 1.06
C GLY A 56 -4.43 -0.82 -0.32
N GLY A 57 -4.15 0.48 -0.36
CA GLY A 57 -3.64 1.16 -1.54
C GLY A 57 -3.19 2.59 -1.25
N ALA A 58 -2.50 3.18 -2.21
CA ALA A 58 -2.00 4.56 -2.17
C ALA A 58 -2.54 5.38 -3.34
N ILE A 59 -3.19 6.51 -3.04
CA ILE A 59 -3.66 7.47 -4.04
C ILE A 59 -2.45 8.21 -4.62
N VAL A 60 -2.15 7.98 -5.89
CA VAL A 60 -0.98 8.58 -6.58
C VAL A 60 -1.37 9.62 -7.63
N SER A 61 -2.63 9.64 -8.03
CA SER A 61 -3.24 10.74 -8.78
C SER A 61 -4.72 10.85 -8.39
N THR A 62 -5.43 11.84 -8.93
CA THR A 62 -6.89 11.95 -8.72
C THR A 62 -7.66 10.75 -9.28
N LEU A 63 -7.08 9.99 -10.21
CA LEU A 63 -7.74 8.84 -10.84
C LEU A 63 -7.11 7.49 -10.50
N PHE A 64 -5.88 7.47 -9.99
CA PHE A 64 -5.09 6.24 -9.88
C PHE A 64 -4.68 5.95 -8.45
N ILE A 65 -4.82 4.68 -8.08
CA ILE A 65 -4.35 4.09 -6.83
C ILE A 65 -3.35 2.99 -7.18
N ILE A 66 -2.22 2.94 -6.46
CA ILE A 66 -1.30 1.79 -6.48
C ILE A 66 -1.71 0.81 -5.38
N THR A 67 -1.75 -0.47 -5.70
CA THR A 67 -2.05 -1.58 -4.78
C THR A 67 -1.25 -2.82 -5.21
N SER A 68 -1.53 -4.00 -4.66
CA SER A 68 -0.89 -5.25 -5.08
C SER A 68 -1.69 -5.93 -6.21
N ALA A 69 -1.02 -6.72 -7.05
CA ALA A 69 -1.68 -7.47 -8.11
C ALA A 69 -2.60 -8.56 -7.54
N ALA A 70 -2.20 -9.16 -6.42
CA ALA A 70 -3.03 -10.10 -5.68
C ALA A 70 -4.40 -9.54 -5.28
N CYS A 71 -4.51 -8.22 -5.11
CA CYS A 71 -5.77 -7.57 -4.72
C CYS A 71 -6.77 -7.42 -5.87
N VAL A 72 -6.34 -7.54 -7.13
CA VAL A 72 -7.15 -7.17 -8.30
C VAL A 72 -7.15 -8.23 -9.40
N ASP A 73 -6.40 -9.31 -9.21
CA ASP A 73 -6.25 -10.35 -10.22
C ASP A 73 -7.51 -11.24 -10.32
N ASP A 74 -8.03 -11.68 -9.17
CA ASP A 74 -9.15 -12.62 -9.10
C ASP A 74 -10.44 -12.03 -8.50
N VAL A 75 -10.43 -10.77 -8.06
CA VAL A 75 -11.60 -10.06 -7.54
C VAL A 75 -12.07 -9.00 -8.54
N GLU A 76 -13.29 -9.17 -9.02
CA GLU A 76 -13.98 -8.20 -9.87
C GLU A 76 -14.94 -7.33 -9.06
N TYR A 77 -15.30 -6.16 -9.63
CA TYR A 77 -16.20 -5.17 -9.03
C TYR A 77 -15.73 -4.70 -7.67
N LEU A 78 -14.68 -3.88 -7.68
CA LEU A 78 -14.08 -3.30 -6.48
C LEU A 78 -14.57 -1.88 -6.26
N TYR A 79 -14.78 -1.52 -5.00
CA TYR A 79 -14.89 -0.15 -4.56
C TYR A 79 -13.57 0.31 -3.96
N ALA A 80 -13.18 1.55 -4.27
CA ALA A 80 -12.11 2.27 -3.62
C ALA A 80 -12.71 3.28 -2.63
N VAL A 81 -12.25 3.21 -1.38
CA VAL A 81 -12.62 4.16 -0.32
C VAL A 81 -11.40 4.95 0.09
N ALA A 82 -11.56 6.27 0.14
CA ALA A 82 -10.53 7.24 0.46
C ALA A 82 -11.06 8.28 1.46
N GLY A 83 -10.16 8.92 2.21
CA GLY A 83 -10.56 10.00 3.12
C GLY A 83 -11.21 9.53 4.43
N TYR A 84 -11.11 8.24 4.77
CA TYR A 84 -11.82 7.67 5.91
C TYR A 84 -10.88 6.86 6.82
N LYS A 85 -10.92 7.11 8.13
CA LYS A 85 -10.14 6.35 9.12
C LYS A 85 -10.78 5.00 9.44
N LYS A 86 -12.09 4.88 9.20
CA LYS A 86 -12.88 3.71 9.53
C LYS A 86 -12.93 2.75 8.35
N TYR A 87 -12.64 1.48 8.61
CA TYR A 87 -12.96 0.39 7.71
C TYR A 87 -14.44 0.07 7.77
N VAL A 88 -15.08 0.09 6.61
CA VAL A 88 -16.45 -0.36 6.39
C VAL A 88 -16.43 -1.62 5.54
N THR A 89 -17.16 -2.64 5.99
CA THR A 89 -17.27 -3.93 5.31
C THR A 89 -18.03 -3.81 3.99
N ASP A 90 -17.99 -4.86 3.18
CA ASP A 90 -18.80 -4.93 1.97
C ASP A 90 -20.30 -4.89 2.27
N GLN A 91 -20.77 -5.48 3.38
CA GLN A 91 -22.19 -5.48 3.74
C GLN A 91 -22.72 -4.07 4.08
N ASP A 92 -21.90 -3.25 4.73
CA ASP A 92 -22.29 -1.93 5.23
C ASP A 92 -21.93 -0.78 4.28
N ILE A 93 -21.36 -1.09 3.11
CA ILE A 93 -20.79 -0.08 2.21
C ILE A 93 -21.85 0.87 1.60
N GLU A 94 -23.11 0.43 1.57
CA GLU A 94 -24.26 1.21 1.08
C GLU A 94 -25.04 1.89 2.20
N THR A 95 -24.70 1.62 3.47
CA THR A 95 -25.40 2.14 4.65
C THR A 95 -24.57 3.16 5.41
N ASP A 96 -23.24 3.01 5.46
CA ASP A 96 -22.35 4.00 6.07
C ASP A 96 -22.38 5.33 5.28
N GLN A 97 -22.49 6.43 6.01
CA GLN A 97 -22.71 7.76 5.43
C GLN A 97 -21.55 8.22 4.53
N CYS A 98 -20.31 7.89 4.89
CA CYS A 98 -19.14 8.22 4.08
C CYS A 98 -19.11 7.35 2.83
N THR A 99 -19.16 6.02 2.99
CA THR A 99 -18.94 5.11 1.86
C THR A 99 -20.11 5.10 0.89
N LYS A 100 -21.34 5.32 1.37
CA LYS A 100 -22.51 5.45 0.48
C LYS A 100 -22.30 6.56 -0.56
N THR A 101 -21.75 7.70 -0.14
CA THR A 101 -21.63 8.90 -0.96
C THR A 101 -20.28 9.02 -1.67
N MET A 102 -19.18 8.70 -0.98
CA MET A 102 -17.82 9.07 -1.39
C MET A 102 -17.01 7.91 -1.98
N LYS A 103 -17.48 6.66 -1.88
CA LYS A 103 -16.79 5.52 -2.52
C LYS A 103 -16.75 5.70 -4.03
N LYS A 104 -15.73 5.12 -4.67
CA LYS A 104 -15.59 5.12 -6.12
C LYS A 104 -15.55 3.70 -6.65
N LYS A 105 -16.22 3.43 -7.77
CA LYS A 105 -16.10 2.17 -8.50
C LYS A 105 -14.75 2.11 -9.22
N VAL A 106 -14.09 0.96 -9.13
CA VAL A 106 -12.90 0.65 -9.94
C VAL A 106 -13.37 0.20 -11.32
N ILE A 107 -12.86 0.86 -12.35
CA ILE A 107 -13.27 0.64 -13.75
C ILE A 107 -12.14 0.10 -14.62
N TYR A 108 -10.92 0.13 -14.10
CA TYR A 108 -9.74 -0.38 -14.80
C TYR A 108 -8.70 -0.87 -13.82
N THR A 109 -8.10 -2.01 -14.13
CA THR A 109 -6.97 -2.58 -13.41
C THR A 109 -5.85 -2.91 -14.40
N CYS A 110 -4.61 -2.68 -13.97
CA CYS A 110 -3.42 -2.98 -14.75
C CYS A 110 -2.43 -3.71 -13.87
N VAL A 111 -2.05 -4.92 -14.28
CA VAL A 111 -1.05 -5.75 -13.61
C VAL A 111 0.04 -6.17 -14.59
N PRO A 112 1.27 -6.42 -14.12
CA PRO A 112 2.32 -7.02 -14.95
C PRO A 112 1.89 -8.40 -15.46
N MET A 113 2.06 -8.68 -16.75
CA MET A 113 1.59 -9.94 -17.37
C MET A 113 2.23 -11.19 -16.78
N LYS A 114 3.47 -11.08 -16.28
CA LYS A 114 4.19 -12.20 -15.66
C LYS A 114 3.71 -12.52 -14.24
N TYR A 115 2.84 -11.69 -13.67
CA TYR A 115 2.25 -11.97 -12.37
C TYR A 115 1.30 -13.18 -12.47
N GLU A 116 1.42 -14.12 -11.53
CA GLU A 116 0.54 -15.30 -11.44
C GLU A 116 0.11 -15.47 -9.97
N LEU A 117 -1.18 -15.29 -9.67
CA LEU A 117 -1.70 -15.53 -8.34
C LEU A 117 -1.74 -17.04 -8.05
N ASN A 118 -0.84 -17.50 -7.18
CA ASN A 118 -0.79 -18.89 -6.75
C ASN A 118 -0.56 -18.99 -5.23
N TYR A 119 -1.63 -19.31 -4.50
CA TYR A 119 -1.61 -19.42 -3.03
C TYR A 119 -0.67 -20.51 -2.49
N HIS A 120 -0.27 -21.48 -3.32
CA HIS A 120 0.64 -22.57 -2.93
C HIS A 120 2.11 -22.29 -3.27
N GLN A 121 2.36 -21.35 -4.19
CA GLN A 121 3.70 -21.01 -4.69
C GLN A 121 4.00 -19.55 -4.37
N VAL A 122 4.62 -19.32 -3.21
CA VAL A 122 4.91 -17.97 -2.68
C VAL A 122 5.77 -17.17 -3.66
N GLU A 123 6.69 -17.81 -4.37
CA GLU A 123 7.54 -17.19 -5.39
C GLU A 123 6.73 -16.67 -6.60
N LYS A 124 5.62 -17.34 -6.93
CA LYS A 124 4.73 -16.89 -8.00
C LYS A 124 3.80 -15.79 -7.54
N TRP A 125 3.16 -15.96 -6.37
CA TRP A 125 2.36 -14.92 -5.73
C TRP A 125 3.16 -13.62 -5.65
N SER A 126 4.38 -13.68 -5.14
CA SER A 126 5.20 -12.49 -4.95
C SER A 126 5.84 -11.95 -6.24
N TYR A 127 5.72 -12.64 -7.37
CA TYR A 127 6.40 -12.23 -8.59
C TYR A 127 5.80 -10.94 -9.18
N ILE A 128 6.45 -9.80 -8.93
CA ILE A 128 5.99 -8.49 -9.40
C ILE A 128 4.56 -8.17 -8.92
N ASP A 129 4.29 -8.43 -7.63
CA ASP A 129 2.98 -8.22 -7.00
C ASP A 129 2.68 -6.72 -6.80
N ILE A 130 2.34 -6.03 -7.88
CA ILE A 130 1.97 -4.62 -7.91
C ILE A 130 0.94 -4.36 -9.00
N ALA A 131 -0.02 -3.47 -8.71
CA ALA A 131 -1.06 -3.08 -9.64
C ALA A 131 -1.33 -1.58 -9.60
N VAL A 132 -1.86 -1.08 -10.70
CA VAL A 132 -2.48 0.24 -10.77
C VAL A 132 -3.97 0.04 -11.02
N VAL A 133 -4.80 0.69 -10.21
CA VAL A 133 -6.25 0.73 -10.43
C VAL A 133 -6.71 2.14 -10.74
N LYS A 134 -7.72 2.26 -11.61
CA LYS A 134 -8.36 3.52 -11.96
C LYS A 134 -9.80 3.55 -11.47
N VAL A 135 -10.16 4.65 -10.83
CA VAL A 135 -11.53 4.92 -10.38
C VAL A 135 -12.39 5.58 -11.45
N GLU A 136 -13.70 5.43 -11.33
CA GLU A 136 -14.72 5.92 -12.27
C GLU A 136 -14.70 7.44 -12.50
N SER A 137 -14.30 8.20 -11.51
CA SER A 137 -14.22 9.66 -11.57
C SER A 137 -13.07 10.17 -10.70
N PRO A 138 -12.45 11.31 -11.06
CA PRO A 138 -11.36 11.88 -10.27
C PRO A 138 -11.81 12.18 -8.83
N TYR A 139 -10.95 11.94 -7.86
CA TYR A 139 -11.12 12.45 -6.50
C TYR A 139 -11.07 13.98 -6.53
N ASP A 140 -12.09 14.62 -5.96
CA ASP A 140 -12.08 16.05 -5.67
C ASP A 140 -11.48 16.28 -4.28
N PHE A 141 -10.21 16.69 -4.24
CA PHE A 141 -9.50 16.97 -3.00
C PHE A 141 -9.94 18.26 -2.30
N ASN A 142 -10.87 19.02 -2.90
CA ASN A 142 -11.45 20.21 -2.29
C ASN A 142 -12.87 19.96 -1.74
N ASP A 143 -13.48 18.80 -2.02
CA ASP A 143 -14.83 18.49 -1.57
C ASP A 143 -14.92 18.47 -0.03
N SER A 144 -15.66 19.43 0.53
CA SER A 144 -15.89 19.54 1.97
C SER A 144 -16.72 18.38 2.53
N GLN A 145 -17.43 17.62 1.70
CA GLN A 145 -18.17 16.44 2.14
C GLN A 145 -17.27 15.38 2.78
N TYR A 146 -15.98 15.33 2.42
CA TYR A 146 -15.02 14.45 3.11
C TYR A 146 -14.83 14.81 4.58
N GLU A 147 -15.00 16.07 4.97
CA GLU A 147 -14.85 16.52 6.36
C GLU A 147 -16.15 16.38 7.16
N THR A 148 -17.31 16.38 6.47
CA THR A 148 -18.62 16.24 7.13
C THR A 148 -19.12 14.81 7.18
N LEU A 149 -18.87 14.01 6.13
CA LEU A 149 -19.32 12.63 6.01
C LEU A 149 -18.24 11.62 6.36
N CYS A 150 -16.98 11.92 6.03
CA CYS A 150 -15.83 11.04 6.23
C CYS A 150 -14.88 11.58 7.32
N SER A 151 -13.58 11.25 7.26
CA SER A 151 -12.60 11.70 8.25
C SER A 151 -11.72 12.85 7.79
N TYR A 152 -11.37 12.91 6.50
CA TYR A 152 -10.49 13.93 5.95
C TYR A 152 -10.53 13.95 4.42
N LYS A 153 -10.20 15.11 3.82
CA LYS A 153 -9.98 15.23 2.38
C LYS A 153 -8.79 14.35 1.93
N PRO A 154 -8.95 13.49 0.92
CA PRO A 154 -7.85 12.71 0.39
C PRO A 154 -6.82 13.60 -0.32
N LYS A 155 -5.61 13.06 -0.52
CA LYS A 155 -4.50 13.74 -1.23
C LYS A 155 -3.60 12.70 -1.88
N VAL A 156 -2.94 13.08 -2.97
CA VAL A 156 -1.91 12.24 -3.60
C VAL A 156 -0.64 12.13 -2.76
N ILE A 157 -0.01 10.95 -2.81
CA ILE A 157 1.38 10.73 -2.39
C ILE A 157 2.30 10.65 -3.61
N GLY A 158 3.53 11.14 -3.46
CA GLY A 158 4.57 10.99 -4.48
C GLY A 158 5.13 9.56 -4.49
N VAL A 159 5.34 9.00 -5.68
CA VAL A 159 6.04 7.71 -5.85
C VAL A 159 7.54 7.96 -5.97
N ASN A 160 8.34 7.30 -5.14
CA ASN A 160 9.79 7.46 -5.14
C ASN A 160 10.50 6.25 -5.76
N TYR A 161 11.29 6.50 -6.79
CA TYR A 161 12.03 5.47 -7.53
C TYR A 161 13.52 5.41 -7.19
N GLU A 162 14.00 6.20 -6.23
CA GLU A 162 15.42 6.30 -5.91
C GLU A 162 15.87 5.19 -4.95
N LYS A 163 17.05 4.63 -5.22
CA LYS A 163 17.60 3.51 -4.45
C LYS A 163 17.81 3.86 -2.97
N ARG A 164 18.27 5.08 -2.68
CA ARG A 164 18.64 5.52 -1.32
C ARG A 164 17.50 5.42 -0.30
N PHE A 165 16.25 5.50 -0.72
CA PHE A 165 15.07 5.40 0.16
C PHE A 165 14.61 3.95 0.36
N GLN A 166 15.31 2.99 -0.23
CA GLN A 166 14.99 1.55 -0.16
C GLN A 166 16.21 0.73 0.30
N ASP A 167 17.28 1.41 0.72
CA ASP A 167 18.50 0.77 1.20
C ASP A 167 18.34 0.32 2.67
N PRO A 168 19.12 -0.70 3.11
CA PRO A 168 19.09 -1.14 4.50
C PRO A 168 19.37 0.00 5.48
N GLY A 169 18.66 -0.01 6.61
CA GLY A 169 18.73 1.01 7.65
C GLY A 169 17.68 2.12 7.51
N ILE A 170 17.01 2.24 6.35
CA ILE A 170 15.91 3.19 6.17
C ILE A 170 14.71 2.77 7.00
N ASP A 171 14.18 3.70 7.79
CA ASP A 171 12.91 3.52 8.48
C ASP A 171 11.74 3.82 7.55
N GLY A 172 10.68 3.06 7.69
CA GLY A 172 9.45 3.22 6.94
C GLY A 172 8.22 2.97 7.80
N LEU A 173 7.08 3.39 7.26
CA LEU A 173 5.78 3.10 7.83
C LEU A 173 4.93 2.28 6.89
N VAL A 174 4.18 1.37 7.47
CA VAL A 174 3.14 0.62 6.78
C VAL A 174 1.79 0.95 7.39
N TYR A 175 0.75 0.96 6.56
CA TYR A 175 -0.60 1.31 6.96
C TYR A 175 -1.61 0.27 6.49
N GLY A 176 -2.63 0.01 7.30
CA GLY A 176 -3.67 -0.94 6.94
C GLY A 176 -4.77 -1.09 7.99
N TRP A 177 -5.80 -1.82 7.59
CA TRP A 177 -6.93 -2.24 8.43
C TRP A 177 -6.97 -3.76 8.60
N GLY A 178 -5.91 -4.46 8.18
CA GLY A 178 -5.83 -5.90 8.23
C GLY A 178 -5.71 -6.43 9.65
N HIS A 179 -5.43 -7.73 9.73
CA HIS A 179 -5.33 -8.42 10.99
C HIS A 179 -4.10 -7.99 11.79
N LEU A 180 -4.15 -8.28 13.07
CA LEU A 180 -3.13 -7.86 14.02
C LEU A 180 -1.94 -8.80 14.06
N ASP A 181 -2.23 -10.09 14.12
CA ASP A 181 -1.21 -11.12 14.29
C ASP A 181 -1.63 -12.46 13.69
N ILE A 182 -2.91 -12.63 13.36
CA ILE A 182 -3.49 -13.93 13.02
C ILE A 182 -3.71 -14.01 11.51
N TRP A 183 -3.22 -15.10 10.93
CA TRP A 183 -3.67 -15.59 9.64
C TRP A 183 -4.87 -16.52 9.85
N ARG A 184 -5.99 -16.22 9.20
CA ARG A 184 -7.22 -17.02 9.27
C ARG A 184 -6.97 -18.40 8.66
N GLN A 185 -7.33 -19.43 9.42
CA GLN A 185 -7.36 -20.79 8.89
C GLN A 185 -8.55 -20.96 7.94
N GLN A 186 -8.45 -21.96 7.06
CA GLN A 186 -9.53 -22.27 6.13
C GLN A 186 -10.82 -22.63 6.90
N GLY A 187 -11.92 -21.95 6.55
CA GLY A 187 -13.22 -22.13 7.21
C GLY A 187 -13.49 -21.17 8.38
N ASP A 188 -12.50 -20.40 8.85
CA ASP A 188 -12.75 -19.33 9.82
C ASP A 188 -13.46 -18.15 9.13
N THR A 189 -14.71 -17.87 9.49
CA THR A 189 -15.54 -16.78 8.95
C THR A 189 -15.47 -15.50 9.76
N LYS A 190 -14.72 -15.47 10.87
CA LYS A 190 -14.64 -14.30 11.74
C LYS A 190 -13.85 -13.18 11.07
N ASN A 191 -14.37 -11.96 11.22
CA ASN A 191 -13.68 -10.74 10.83
C ASN A 191 -12.68 -10.33 11.92
N TYR A 192 -11.38 -10.29 11.59
CA TYR A 192 -10.33 -9.76 12.47
C TYR A 192 -9.73 -8.44 11.95
N ASN A 193 -10.32 -7.86 10.89
CA ASN A 193 -9.94 -6.54 10.42
C ASN A 193 -10.18 -5.51 11.52
N GLN A 194 -9.38 -4.45 11.50
CA GLN A 194 -9.49 -3.36 12.45
C GLN A 194 -10.47 -2.34 11.92
N GLU A 195 -11.34 -1.85 12.81
CA GLU A 195 -12.24 -0.75 12.46
C GLU A 195 -11.44 0.53 12.19
N ALA A 196 -10.43 0.84 13.00
CA ALA A 196 -9.60 2.04 12.81
C ALA A 196 -8.30 1.73 12.04
N LEU A 197 -7.87 2.68 11.20
CA LEU A 197 -6.60 2.62 10.50
C LEU A 197 -5.44 2.45 11.49
N ARG A 198 -4.57 1.50 11.18
CA ARG A 198 -3.36 1.22 11.96
C ARG A 198 -2.12 1.55 11.15
N TYR A 199 -1.02 1.80 11.85
CA TYR A 199 0.31 1.87 11.26
C TYR A 199 1.31 1.01 12.02
N ALA A 200 2.42 0.65 11.40
CA ALA A 200 3.58 0.12 12.11
C ALA A 200 4.87 0.71 11.54
N ALA A 201 5.79 1.06 12.45
CA ALA A 201 7.15 1.43 12.08
C ALA A 201 7.96 0.17 11.77
N VAL A 202 8.61 0.15 10.62
CA VAL A 202 9.43 -0.96 10.13
C VAL A 202 10.80 -0.45 9.71
N LYS A 203 11.82 -1.30 9.81
CA LYS A 203 13.16 -0.98 9.34
C LYS A 203 13.49 -1.81 8.10
N VAL A 204 13.95 -1.16 7.04
CA VAL A 204 14.47 -1.84 5.85
C VAL A 204 15.77 -2.54 6.22
N ILE A 205 15.91 -3.81 5.85
CA ILE A 205 17.08 -4.62 6.17
C ILE A 205 17.71 -5.19 4.91
N ASP A 206 18.92 -5.73 5.07
CA ASP A 206 19.64 -6.36 3.97
C ASP A 206 18.87 -7.59 3.42
N LYS A 207 18.77 -7.67 2.09
CA LYS A 207 18.07 -8.75 1.39
C LYS A 207 18.63 -10.13 1.72
N THR A 208 19.91 -10.25 2.10
CA THR A 208 20.53 -11.51 2.52
C THR A 208 19.79 -12.17 3.69
N ILE A 209 19.24 -11.38 4.61
CA ILE A 209 18.45 -11.87 5.74
C ILE A 209 17.14 -12.47 5.23
N CYS A 210 16.40 -11.74 4.38
CA CYS A 210 15.19 -12.28 3.75
C CYS A 210 15.49 -13.55 2.96
N LYS A 211 16.52 -13.57 2.12
CA LYS A 211 16.88 -14.74 1.31
C LYS A 211 17.16 -15.97 2.15
N ARG A 212 17.83 -15.81 3.30
CA ARG A 212 18.03 -16.89 4.27
C ARG A 212 16.71 -17.37 4.87
N GLU A 213 15.84 -16.44 5.28
CA GLU A 213 14.56 -16.76 5.93
C GLU A 213 13.51 -17.37 4.99
N TYR A 214 13.64 -17.10 3.70
CA TYR A 214 12.78 -17.61 2.62
C TYR A 214 13.46 -18.70 1.78
N SER A 215 14.61 -19.23 2.21
CA SER A 215 15.41 -20.19 1.43
C SER A 215 14.70 -21.51 1.12
N LYS A 216 13.60 -21.81 1.83
CA LYS A 216 12.77 -23.00 1.61
C LYS A 216 11.87 -22.88 0.37
N PHE A 217 11.65 -21.67 -0.13
CA PHE A 217 10.81 -21.42 -1.30
C PHE A 217 11.68 -21.35 -2.56
N PRO A 218 11.43 -22.22 -3.56
CA PRO A 218 12.17 -22.20 -4.82
C PRO A 218 12.12 -20.81 -5.47
N ASN A 219 13.22 -20.39 -6.09
CA ASN A 219 13.33 -19.12 -6.84
C ASN A 219 13.07 -17.82 -6.07
N MET A 220 12.73 -17.90 -4.77
CA MET A 220 12.40 -16.72 -3.98
C MET A 220 13.58 -15.76 -3.83
N ASN A 221 14.82 -16.26 -3.86
CA ASN A 221 16.01 -15.43 -3.86
C ASN A 221 16.04 -14.45 -5.04
N ASN A 222 15.68 -14.92 -6.23
CA ASN A 222 15.66 -14.09 -7.44
C ASN A 222 14.55 -13.05 -7.34
N VAL A 223 13.35 -13.44 -6.87
CA VAL A 223 12.24 -12.51 -6.64
C VAL A 223 12.62 -11.43 -5.63
N ILE A 224 13.26 -11.82 -4.54
CA ILE A 224 13.71 -10.89 -3.50
C ILE A 224 14.73 -9.89 -4.07
N ASP A 225 15.72 -10.39 -4.81
CA ASP A 225 16.78 -9.55 -5.38
C ASP A 225 16.24 -8.59 -6.44
N GLU A 226 15.36 -9.07 -7.33
CA GLU A 226 14.84 -8.28 -8.44
C GLU A 226 13.75 -7.29 -8.03
N PHE A 227 12.78 -7.68 -7.19
CA PHE A 227 11.53 -6.92 -7.04
C PHE A 227 11.21 -6.45 -5.63
N MET A 228 11.86 -6.99 -4.59
CA MET A 228 11.40 -6.79 -3.22
C MET A 228 12.23 -5.81 -2.39
N ILE A 229 11.56 -5.20 -1.42
CA ILE A 229 12.12 -4.57 -0.22
C ILE A 229 11.90 -5.52 0.95
N CYS A 230 12.92 -5.71 1.77
CA CYS A 230 12.89 -6.56 2.95
C CYS A 230 12.82 -5.69 4.21
N THR A 231 11.90 -5.98 5.12
CA THR A 231 11.85 -5.31 6.43
C THR A 231 11.80 -6.31 7.57
N GLU A 232 12.42 -5.96 8.69
CA GLU A 232 12.27 -6.71 9.94
C GLU A 232 12.49 -5.77 11.13
N GLY A 233 11.71 -6.00 12.20
CA GLY A 233 11.83 -5.23 13.43
C GLY A 233 11.21 -3.84 13.35
N LYS A 234 11.13 -3.21 14.53
CA LYS A 234 10.53 -1.89 14.72
C LYS A 234 11.44 -0.81 14.15
N GLY A 235 10.85 0.07 13.34
CA GLY A 235 11.52 1.30 12.90
C GLY A 235 11.63 2.33 14.01
N GLU A 236 12.54 3.29 13.85
CA GLU A 236 12.87 4.31 14.87
C GLU A 236 12.03 5.59 14.74
N ILE A 237 10.95 5.56 13.96
CA ILE A 237 10.12 6.74 13.67
C ILE A 237 8.67 6.54 14.08
N ASP A 238 8.02 7.62 14.50
CA ASP A 238 6.58 7.69 14.77
C ASP A 238 5.76 7.93 13.48
N GLU A 239 4.43 8.02 13.61
CA GLU A 239 3.55 8.30 12.46
C GLU A 239 3.81 9.66 11.78
N ASN A 240 4.49 10.59 12.44
CA ASN A 240 4.78 11.93 11.91
C ASN A 240 6.19 12.03 11.32
N GLY A 241 7.01 10.99 11.48
CA GLY A 241 8.40 10.95 11.02
C GLY A 241 9.39 11.50 12.04
N ASN A 242 8.96 11.71 13.29
CA ASN A 242 9.86 12.06 14.37
C ASN A 242 10.54 10.79 14.86
N LEU A 243 11.80 10.93 15.29
CA LEU A 243 12.50 9.83 15.94
C LEU A 243 11.77 9.49 17.24
N ALA A 244 11.29 8.25 17.33
CA ALA A 244 10.77 7.67 18.55
C ALA A 244 11.97 7.38 19.46
N LEU A 245 12.40 8.39 20.21
CA LEU A 245 13.36 8.20 21.30
C LEU A 245 12.69 7.22 22.28
N ASP A 246 13.19 5.98 22.33
CA ASP A 246 12.76 5.03 23.35
C ASP A 246 12.89 5.70 24.72
N ASP A 247 11.81 5.66 25.51
CA ASP A 247 11.74 6.21 26.86
C ASP A 247 12.96 5.76 27.69
N GLY A 248 13.94 6.66 27.81
CA GLY A 248 15.08 6.61 28.71
C GLY A 248 16.08 5.46 28.48
N ASN A 249 17.10 5.69 27.64
CA ASN A 249 18.53 5.39 27.92
C ASN A 249 19.44 5.21 26.69
N GLU A 250 19.12 5.72 25.50
CA GLU A 250 20.16 5.89 24.48
C GLU A 250 20.03 7.27 23.85
N GLU A 251 21.00 8.14 24.14
CA GLU A 251 21.20 9.35 23.36
C GLU A 251 21.35 8.96 21.88
N PRO A 252 20.76 9.75 20.96
CA PRO A 252 20.91 9.49 19.53
C PRO A 252 22.40 9.45 19.18
N LYS A 253 22.85 8.36 18.54
CA LYS A 253 24.17 8.30 17.90
C LYS A 253 24.20 9.25 16.71
N LEU A 254 24.24 10.55 16.99
CA LEU A 254 24.60 11.58 16.04
C LEU A 254 26.08 11.37 15.68
N ASN A 255 26.33 10.53 14.68
CA ASN A 255 27.55 10.63 13.89
C ASN A 255 27.42 11.87 12.99
N GLY A 256 27.46 13.05 13.60
CA GLY A 256 27.40 14.35 12.94
C GLY A 256 28.56 15.21 13.41
N CYS A 257 29.49 15.48 12.49
CA CYS A 257 30.46 16.58 12.49
C CYS A 257 31.08 16.95 13.86
N LYS A 258 32.20 16.32 14.23
CA LYS A 258 33.09 16.90 15.23
C LYS A 258 33.61 18.23 14.70
N ASN A 259 33.16 19.34 15.29
CA ASN A 259 33.82 20.63 15.12
C ASN A 259 35.29 20.49 15.56
N PRO A 260 36.27 20.89 14.72
CA PRO A 260 37.69 20.73 15.02
C PRO A 260 38.20 21.91 15.87
N LEU A 261 37.61 22.11 17.05
CA LEU A 261 37.95 23.24 17.92
C LEU A 261 37.64 22.93 19.38
N GLU A 262 38.20 21.85 19.90
CA GLU A 262 38.59 21.75 21.30
C GLU A 262 39.52 20.55 21.47
N ASN A 263 40.61 20.76 22.20
CA ASN A 263 41.74 19.85 22.46
C ASN A 263 42.86 19.87 21.41
N LEU A 264 43.42 21.07 21.23
CA LEU A 264 44.84 21.23 20.93
C LEU A 264 45.65 20.86 22.18
N HIS A 265 46.12 19.61 22.25
CA HIS A 265 47.28 19.26 23.05
C HIS A 265 48.26 18.52 22.13
N CYS A 266 49.27 19.27 21.70
CA CYS A 266 50.31 18.81 20.81
C CYS A 266 51.35 18.04 21.62
N ASP A 267 51.18 16.72 21.74
CA ASP A 267 52.33 15.85 21.97
C ASP A 267 52.92 15.46 20.63
N GLN A 268 54.05 16.10 20.37
CA GLN A 268 54.93 15.94 19.25
C GLN A 268 55.82 14.74 19.57
N ASP A 269 55.65 13.60 18.90
CA ASP A 269 56.82 12.80 18.48
C ASP A 269 56.50 11.64 17.52
N THR A 270 57.37 11.56 16.51
CA THR A 270 57.68 10.42 15.62
C THR A 270 56.71 10.06 14.49
N LEU A 271 56.95 10.76 13.38
CA LEU A 271 56.84 10.30 11.99
C LEU A 271 57.62 8.97 11.79
N ASN A 272 56.99 7.95 11.20
CA ASN A 272 57.62 7.00 10.25
C ASN A 272 56.52 6.17 9.52
N THR A 273 56.11 6.50 8.28
CA THR A 273 56.58 6.05 6.94
C THR A 273 56.09 4.67 6.43
N PHE A 274 55.68 4.66 5.15
CA PHE A 274 55.56 3.56 4.16
C PHE A 274 54.34 2.62 4.25
N THR A 275 53.32 2.73 3.38
CA THR A 275 53.14 2.27 1.97
C THR A 275 52.85 0.77 1.78
N GLU A 276 51.77 0.53 1.02
CA GLU A 276 51.57 -0.53 0.01
C GLU A 276 51.34 -2.00 0.42
N ASP A 277 50.09 -2.42 0.16
CA ASP A 277 49.68 -3.44 -0.83
C ASP A 277 49.87 -4.96 -0.58
N GLU A 278 48.97 -5.68 -1.25
CA GLU A 278 49.06 -7.05 -1.76
C GLU A 278 48.65 -8.29 -0.93
N THR A 279 47.47 -8.79 -1.32
CA THR A 279 47.18 -10.17 -1.80
C THR A 279 47.36 -11.41 -0.91
N ARG A 280 46.21 -12.09 -0.72
CA ARG A 280 45.89 -13.48 -1.14
C ARG A 280 47.03 -14.52 -1.06
N ARG A 281 46.95 -15.43 -0.08
CA ARG A 281 47.41 -16.83 -0.25
C ARG A 281 46.61 -17.84 0.55
N GLU A 282 46.56 -19.01 -0.05
CA GLU A 282 45.66 -20.15 0.10
C GLU A 282 46.32 -21.27 0.93
N VAL A 283 45.48 -22.24 1.37
CA VAL A 283 45.77 -23.69 1.48
C VAL A 283 46.40 -24.26 2.78
N LEU A 284 45.51 -24.93 3.52
CA LEU A 284 45.58 -26.29 4.12
C LEU A 284 46.90 -26.78 4.74
N ARG A 285 46.84 -27.14 6.03
CA ARG A 285 47.31 -28.45 6.53
C ARG A 285 46.44 -28.98 7.66
N SER A 286 45.99 -30.21 7.47
CA SER A 286 45.29 -31.09 8.42
C SER A 286 46.23 -31.65 9.47
N ALA A 287 45.72 -31.92 10.68
CA ALA A 287 46.20 -33.01 11.53
C ALA A 287 45.06 -33.51 12.44
N ASN A 288 44.93 -34.84 12.47
CA ASN A 288 43.89 -35.65 13.07
C ASN A 288 44.03 -35.81 14.60
N GLN A 289 42.85 -36.06 15.22
CA GLN A 289 42.58 -36.97 16.34
C GLN A 289 43.27 -36.75 17.70
N THR A 290 42.46 -36.63 18.76
CA THR A 290 42.15 -37.72 19.70
C THR A 290 41.01 -37.35 20.67
N SER A 291 40.21 -38.35 21.02
CA SER A 291 39.27 -38.37 22.14
C SER A 291 40.01 -38.59 23.46
N ASP A 292 39.67 -37.86 24.54
CA ASP A 292 39.12 -38.43 25.79
C ASP A 292 39.00 -37.40 26.92
N ASP A 293 38.07 -37.71 27.82
CA ASP A 293 37.61 -37.03 29.04
C ASP A 293 38.66 -36.28 29.88
N HIS A 294 38.30 -35.07 30.34
CA HIS A 294 38.35 -34.78 31.78
C HIS A 294 37.53 -33.54 32.21
N LYS A 295 36.71 -33.78 33.24
CA LYS A 295 35.92 -32.82 34.03
C LYS A 295 36.76 -31.64 34.53
N THR A 296 36.28 -30.42 34.30
CA THR A 296 36.50 -29.29 35.22
C THR A 296 35.20 -28.53 35.44
N LYS A 297 34.70 -28.60 36.68
CA LYS A 297 33.63 -27.75 37.21
C LYS A 297 34.17 -26.34 37.37
N VAL A 298 33.60 -25.37 36.66
CA VAL A 298 33.55 -23.98 37.13
C VAL A 298 32.10 -23.55 37.14
N LYS A 299 31.62 -23.26 38.35
CA LYS A 299 30.30 -22.70 38.65
C LYS A 299 30.27 -21.21 38.32
N ASN A 300 29.05 -20.73 38.09
CA ASN A 300 28.57 -19.35 38.18
C ASN A 300 28.79 -18.47 36.96
N GLY A 301 27.77 -18.53 36.10
CA GLY A 301 27.47 -17.51 35.11
C GLY A 301 26.14 -17.90 34.47
N THR A 302 25.04 -17.65 35.15
CA THR A 302 23.73 -17.57 34.52
C THR A 302 23.79 -16.44 33.50
N LEU A 303 24.33 -16.74 32.32
CA LEU A 303 23.97 -16.04 31.09
C LEU A 303 22.51 -16.35 30.90
N SER A 304 21.67 -15.53 31.55
CA SER A 304 20.34 -15.26 31.06
C SER A 304 20.53 -14.92 29.59
N SER A 305 20.25 -15.90 28.73
CA SER A 305 19.91 -15.65 27.36
C SER A 305 18.73 -14.69 27.42
N ARG A 306 19.03 -13.39 27.45
CA ARG A 306 18.13 -12.35 27.00
C ARG A 306 17.83 -12.75 25.56
N ARG A 307 16.81 -13.62 25.40
CA ARG A 307 15.98 -13.65 24.22
C ARG A 307 15.50 -12.22 24.09
N ILE A 308 16.23 -11.42 23.32
CA ILE A 308 15.71 -10.19 22.75
C ILE A 308 14.47 -10.66 22.00
N ARG A 309 13.31 -10.55 22.63
CA ARG A 309 12.03 -10.64 21.96
C ARG A 309 12.06 -9.49 20.98
N THR A 310 12.56 -9.73 19.77
CA THR A 310 12.41 -8.77 18.68
C THR A 310 10.91 -8.56 18.57
N ARG A 311 10.45 -7.36 18.96
CA ARG A 311 9.06 -6.95 18.76
C ARG A 311 8.91 -6.87 17.25
N ARG A 312 8.46 -7.98 16.64
CA ARG A 312 8.28 -8.10 15.20
C ARG A 312 7.16 -7.15 14.80
N THR A 313 7.46 -6.16 13.97
CA THR A 313 6.47 -5.23 13.42
C THR A 313 6.35 -5.35 11.92
N GLY A 314 5.12 -5.29 11.40
CA GLY A 314 4.87 -5.40 9.97
C GLY A 314 3.45 -5.86 9.63
N ILE A 315 3.24 -6.11 8.33
CA ILE A 315 1.95 -6.48 7.74
C ILE A 315 1.45 -7.86 8.16
N CYS A 316 0.15 -8.07 8.07
CA CYS A 316 -0.48 -9.39 8.21
C CYS A 316 -1.59 -9.56 7.16
N GLN A 317 -2.46 -10.54 7.34
CA GLN A 317 -3.56 -10.79 6.43
C GLN A 317 -4.43 -9.53 6.27
N ASN A 318 -4.89 -9.28 5.04
CA ASN A 318 -5.70 -8.13 4.65
C ASN A 318 -4.99 -6.75 4.70
N ASP A 319 -3.67 -6.72 4.90
CA ASP A 319 -2.85 -5.52 4.67
C ASP A 319 -2.21 -5.49 3.27
N HIS A 320 -2.43 -6.52 2.43
CA HIS A 320 -1.91 -6.58 1.06
C HIS A 320 -2.30 -5.34 0.26
N GLY A 321 -1.38 -4.87 -0.59
CA GLY A 321 -1.59 -3.64 -1.35
C GLY A 321 -1.39 -2.36 -0.52
N GLY A 322 -1.30 -2.45 0.80
CA GLY A 322 -1.03 -1.33 1.68
C GLY A 322 0.30 -0.63 1.38
N PRO A 323 0.38 0.70 1.57
CA PRO A 323 1.58 1.45 1.25
C PRO A 323 2.71 1.22 2.27
N LEU A 324 3.92 0.97 1.76
CA LEU A 324 5.17 1.19 2.49
C LEU A 324 5.72 2.57 2.10
N VAL A 325 5.81 3.47 3.08
CA VAL A 325 6.28 4.85 2.88
C VAL A 325 7.52 5.15 3.71
N THR A 326 8.27 6.14 3.27
CA THR A 326 9.36 6.77 4.04
C THR A 326 9.36 8.28 3.79
N TRP A 327 10.33 9.01 4.31
CA TRP A 327 10.41 10.47 4.22
C TRP A 327 11.46 10.92 3.21
N ALA A 328 11.05 11.80 2.31
CA ALA A 328 11.94 12.61 1.48
C ALA A 328 11.83 14.07 1.94
N GLY A 329 12.77 14.50 2.80
CA GLY A 329 12.65 15.78 3.51
C GLY A 329 11.43 15.77 4.42
N ALA A 330 10.55 16.75 4.27
CA ALA A 330 9.32 16.88 5.07
C ALA A 330 8.11 16.10 4.52
N ASN A 331 8.27 15.33 3.45
CA ASN A 331 7.16 14.67 2.76
C ASN A 331 7.26 13.15 2.84
N GLU A 332 6.15 12.49 3.15
CA GLU A 332 5.99 11.06 2.96
C GLU A 332 6.01 10.72 1.45
N VAL A 333 6.74 9.67 1.09
CA VAL A 333 6.84 9.14 -0.27
C VAL A 333 6.63 7.64 -0.29
N LEU A 334 5.92 7.15 -1.30
CA LEU A 334 5.67 5.72 -1.49
C LEU A 334 6.92 5.06 -2.05
N ILE A 335 7.42 4.02 -1.37
CA ILE A 335 8.59 3.24 -1.81
C ILE A 335 8.26 1.79 -2.12
N GLY A 336 7.17 1.24 -1.56
CA GLY A 336 6.76 -0.12 -1.84
C GLY A 336 5.29 -0.41 -1.51
N VAL A 337 4.88 -1.63 -1.83
CA VAL A 337 3.52 -2.13 -1.65
C VAL A 337 3.57 -3.45 -0.87
N ALA A 338 2.75 -3.59 0.16
CA ALA A 338 2.68 -4.80 0.98
C ALA A 338 2.35 -6.04 0.15
N SER A 339 3.23 -7.06 0.20
CA SER A 339 3.09 -8.27 -0.60
C SER A 339 3.11 -9.55 0.24
N VAL A 340 4.22 -9.91 0.91
CA VAL A 340 4.33 -11.25 1.55
C VAL A 340 4.78 -11.18 3.00
N PHE A 341 4.24 -12.11 3.80
CA PHE A 341 4.65 -12.43 5.17
C PHE A 341 4.71 -13.95 5.35
N LYS A 342 5.43 -14.42 6.38
CA LYS A 342 5.48 -15.84 6.77
C LYS A 342 4.38 -16.15 7.79
N VAL A 343 3.96 -17.39 7.86
CA VAL A 343 2.98 -17.85 8.85
C VAL A 343 3.56 -18.99 9.69
N THR A 344 3.36 -18.95 11.00
CA THR A 344 3.77 -20.03 11.91
C THR A 344 2.75 -21.16 11.99
N THR A 345 3.11 -22.25 12.65
CA THR A 345 2.21 -23.38 12.96
C THR A 345 0.98 -22.97 13.77
N GLU A 346 1.08 -21.91 14.57
CA GLU A 346 -0.01 -21.32 15.36
C GLU A 346 -0.82 -20.29 14.55
N SER A 347 -0.64 -20.25 13.23
CA SER A 347 -1.30 -19.31 12.32
C SER A 347 -0.99 -17.85 12.65
N THR A 348 0.23 -17.55 13.12
CA THR A 348 0.65 -16.17 13.39
C THR A 348 1.48 -15.59 12.24
N CYS A 349 1.20 -14.35 11.86
CA CYS A 349 1.93 -13.59 10.86
C CYS A 349 3.33 -13.25 11.39
N THR A 350 4.37 -13.51 10.60
CA THR A 350 5.76 -13.31 11.00
C THR A 350 6.62 -12.79 9.85
N GLY A 351 7.61 -11.98 10.20
CA GLY A 351 8.60 -11.49 9.26
C GLY A 351 9.74 -12.49 9.00
N PRO A 352 10.75 -12.08 8.21
CA PRO A 352 10.85 -10.79 7.53
C PRO A 352 9.68 -10.52 6.58
N TYR A 353 9.28 -9.26 6.43
CA TYR A 353 8.15 -8.86 5.60
C TYR A 353 8.65 -8.32 4.26
N LEU A 354 7.95 -8.68 3.19
CA LEU A 354 8.32 -8.34 1.82
C LEU A 354 7.32 -7.37 1.20
N TYR A 355 7.87 -6.37 0.51
CA TYR A 355 7.11 -5.34 -0.19
C TYR A 355 7.61 -5.23 -1.62
N THR A 356 6.70 -5.14 -2.58
CA THR A 356 7.04 -4.93 -3.98
C THR A 356 7.59 -3.51 -4.15
N SER A 357 8.84 -3.40 -4.61
CA SER A 357 9.56 -2.14 -4.77
C SER A 357 8.96 -1.30 -5.88
N THR A 358 8.68 -0.04 -5.60
CA THR A 358 8.32 0.95 -6.63
C THR A 358 9.48 1.23 -7.57
N ARG A 359 10.74 1.18 -7.10
CA ARG A 359 11.94 1.42 -7.91
C ARG A 359 12.14 0.31 -8.93
N CYS A 360 12.11 -0.94 -8.48
CA CYS A 360 12.29 -2.09 -9.37
C CYS A 360 11.17 -2.20 -10.40
N ASN A 361 10.00 -1.63 -10.09
CA ASN A 361 8.83 -1.55 -10.97
C ASN A 361 8.62 -0.15 -11.56
N GLY A 362 9.67 0.67 -11.58
CA GLY A 362 9.56 2.08 -11.92
C GLY A 362 9.09 2.33 -13.34
N MET A 363 9.53 1.51 -14.30
CA MET A 363 9.09 1.65 -15.70
C MET A 363 7.60 1.34 -15.86
N PHE A 364 7.13 0.25 -15.24
CA PHE A 364 5.71 -0.12 -15.20
C PHE A 364 4.85 1.01 -14.64
N LEU A 365 5.18 1.50 -13.45
CA LEU A 365 4.45 2.58 -12.80
C LEU A 365 4.52 3.89 -13.59
N HIS A 366 5.71 4.26 -14.07
CA HIS A 366 5.91 5.52 -14.78
C HIS A 366 5.08 5.59 -16.06
N CYS A 367 5.07 4.53 -16.87
CA CYS A 367 4.36 4.53 -18.15
C CYS A 367 2.84 4.53 -17.99
N ILE A 368 2.30 3.89 -16.94
CA ILE A 368 0.85 3.87 -16.69
C ILE A 368 0.37 5.17 -16.08
N LEU A 369 1.09 5.67 -15.06
CA LEU A 369 0.63 6.83 -14.28
C LEU A 369 0.82 8.16 -14.99
N SER A 370 1.80 8.24 -15.88
CA SER A 370 2.12 9.50 -16.50
C SER A 370 1.27 9.66 -17.78
N SER A 371 0.47 10.71 -17.89
CA SER A 371 -0.37 10.94 -19.08
C SER A 371 0.49 11.21 -20.33
N LYS A 372 -0.11 11.13 -21.53
CA LYS A 372 0.49 11.22 -22.89
C LYS A 372 1.22 12.55 -23.19
N THR A 373 2.17 12.99 -22.37
CA THR A 373 3.10 14.06 -22.71
C THR A 373 4.09 13.53 -23.74
N ARG A 374 4.20 14.20 -24.89
CA ARG A 374 4.94 13.91 -26.15
C ARG A 374 6.44 13.50 -26.06
N ARG A 375 6.97 13.14 -24.89
CA ARG A 375 8.38 12.76 -24.67
C ARG A 375 8.56 11.30 -24.25
N ARG A 376 7.86 10.32 -24.84
CA ARG A 376 7.99 8.91 -24.37
C ARG A 376 8.13 7.86 -25.46
N SER A 377 9.26 7.90 -26.17
CA SER A 377 9.64 6.79 -27.05
C SER A 377 9.60 5.43 -26.35
N ILE A 378 9.98 5.33 -25.06
CA ILE A 378 10.09 4.04 -24.35
C ILE A 378 8.76 3.46 -23.85
N CYS A 379 7.79 4.29 -23.48
CA CYS A 379 6.47 3.78 -23.05
C CYS A 379 5.60 3.39 -24.24
N ASP A 380 5.85 3.99 -25.41
CA ASP A 380 5.20 3.64 -26.66
C ASP A 380 5.92 2.49 -27.38
N SER A 381 7.13 2.13 -26.94
CA SER A 381 7.88 0.98 -27.46
C SER A 381 7.17 -0.36 -27.20
N PRO A 382 7.36 -1.37 -28.06
CA PRO A 382 6.87 -2.73 -27.84
C PRO A 382 7.35 -3.35 -26.51
N PRO A 383 6.62 -4.31 -25.93
CA PRO A 383 6.97 -4.94 -24.64
C PRO A 383 8.41 -5.44 -24.53
N ILE A 384 8.98 -5.98 -25.62
CA ILE A 384 10.38 -6.44 -25.71
C ILE A 384 11.38 -5.33 -25.37
N GLN A 385 11.12 -4.10 -25.83
CA GLN A 385 12.00 -2.95 -25.56
C GLN A 385 11.68 -2.28 -24.22
N ARG A 386 10.42 -2.35 -23.79
CA ARG A 386 9.94 -1.77 -22.53
C ARG A 386 10.38 -2.57 -21.31
N GLY A 387 10.67 -3.86 -21.50
CA GLY A 387 11.12 -4.78 -20.45
C GLY A 387 10.00 -5.38 -19.60
N TYR A 388 8.73 -5.06 -19.92
CA TYR A 388 7.57 -5.64 -19.26
C TYR A 388 6.34 -5.61 -20.18
N GLU A 389 5.41 -6.51 -19.90
CA GLU A 389 4.10 -6.58 -20.54
C GLU A 389 3.03 -6.43 -19.46
N THR A 390 1.83 -5.98 -19.85
CA THR A 390 0.74 -5.67 -18.92
C THR A 390 -0.54 -6.38 -19.32
N VAL A 391 -1.31 -6.80 -18.32
CA VAL A 391 -2.68 -7.25 -18.49
C VAL A 391 -3.57 -6.12 -17.99
N GLU A 392 -4.33 -5.55 -18.92
CA GLU A 392 -5.26 -4.46 -18.68
C GLU A 392 -6.69 -5.00 -18.70
N LYS A 393 -7.42 -4.83 -17.61
CA LYS A 393 -8.82 -5.25 -17.49
C LYS A 393 -9.69 -4.01 -17.33
N PHE A 394 -10.73 -3.90 -18.15
CA PHE A 394 -11.76 -2.87 -18.02
C PHE A 394 -13.01 -3.49 -17.41
N VAL A 395 -13.51 -2.90 -16.33
CA VAL A 395 -14.67 -3.37 -15.59
C VAL A 395 -15.84 -2.45 -15.90
N SER A 396 -16.86 -2.98 -16.59
CA SER A 396 -18.09 -2.25 -16.84
C SER A 396 -19.11 -2.51 -15.73
N TRP A 397 -19.72 -1.45 -15.20
CA TRP A 397 -20.72 -1.53 -14.15
C TRP A 397 -22.15 -1.36 -14.67
N LYS A 398 -22.34 -1.12 -15.98
CA LYS A 398 -23.65 -0.82 -16.60
C LYS A 398 -24.78 -1.77 -16.19
N ASN A 399 -24.49 -3.06 -16.12
CA ASN A 399 -25.48 -4.10 -15.79
C ASN A 399 -25.27 -4.69 -14.38
N HIS A 400 -24.41 -4.07 -13.57
CA HIS A 400 -24.16 -4.52 -12.21
C HIS A 400 -25.30 -4.03 -11.29
N PRO A 401 -25.76 -4.81 -10.29
CA PRO A 401 -26.85 -4.41 -9.38
C PRO A 401 -26.60 -3.12 -8.60
N ALA A 402 -25.33 -2.72 -8.42
CA ALA A 402 -24.95 -1.44 -7.84
C ALA A 402 -25.04 -0.24 -8.81
N GLY A 403 -25.58 -0.46 -10.02
CA GLY A 403 -25.72 0.54 -11.08
C GLY A 403 -24.44 0.83 -11.87
N PRO A 404 -24.54 1.61 -12.97
CA PRO A 404 -23.42 2.02 -13.80
C PRO A 404 -22.38 2.83 -13.04
N ALA A 405 -21.15 2.83 -13.55
CA ALA A 405 -20.11 3.72 -13.07
C ALA A 405 -20.35 5.15 -13.59
N GLN A 406 -19.89 6.15 -12.85
CA GLN A 406 -20.08 7.56 -13.16
C GLN A 406 -19.63 7.92 -14.59
N ASN A 407 -18.47 7.41 -15.02
CA ASN A 407 -17.99 7.62 -16.39
C ASN A 407 -18.89 6.98 -17.44
N GLU A 408 -19.59 5.89 -17.12
CA GLU A 408 -20.51 5.23 -18.03
C GLU A 408 -21.81 6.04 -18.15
N ILE A 409 -22.30 6.61 -17.04
CA ILE A 409 -23.44 7.53 -17.05
C ILE A 409 -23.14 8.76 -17.92
N GLU A 410 -21.94 9.34 -17.77
CA GLU A 410 -21.51 10.50 -18.56
C GLU A 410 -21.35 10.20 -20.05
N ILE A 411 -21.00 8.96 -20.42
CA ILE A 411 -20.97 8.53 -21.82
C ILE A 411 -22.40 8.41 -22.35
N ASP A 412 -23.28 7.69 -21.63
CA ASP A 412 -24.66 7.46 -22.07
C ASP A 412 -25.43 8.79 -22.22
N ASN A 413 -25.20 9.77 -21.33
CA ASN A 413 -25.80 11.09 -21.44
C ASN A 413 -25.30 11.86 -22.68
N ARG A 414 -23.99 11.80 -22.97
CA ARG A 414 -23.42 12.46 -24.16
C ARG A 414 -23.95 11.84 -25.45
N GLU A 415 -24.07 10.51 -25.51
CA GLU A 415 -24.63 9.83 -26.67
C GLU A 415 -26.09 10.24 -26.93
N LYS A 416 -26.90 10.34 -25.86
CA LYS A 416 -28.29 10.85 -25.95
C LYS A 416 -28.35 12.30 -26.40
N ASP A 417 -27.46 13.15 -25.92
CA ASP A 417 -27.39 14.56 -26.32
C ASP A 417 -27.00 14.71 -27.81
N GLU A 418 -26.08 13.86 -28.29
CA GLU A 418 -25.71 13.80 -29.71
C GLU A 418 -26.86 13.31 -30.59
N GLU A 419 -27.62 12.32 -30.13
CA GLU A 419 -28.80 11.82 -30.82
C GLU A 419 -29.91 12.89 -30.90
N HIS A 420 -30.21 13.57 -29.79
CA HIS A 420 -31.15 14.70 -29.78
C HIS A 420 -30.71 15.83 -30.73
N LYS A 421 -29.42 16.16 -30.78
CA LYS A 421 -28.90 17.15 -31.73
C LYS A 421 -29.09 16.70 -33.18
N LYS A 422 -28.89 15.42 -33.51
CA LYS A 422 -29.14 14.88 -34.85
C LYS A 422 -30.62 15.01 -35.24
N ILE A 423 -31.53 14.61 -34.35
CA ILE A 423 -32.98 14.72 -34.55
C ILE A 423 -33.38 16.18 -34.79
N TYR A 424 -32.89 17.11 -33.96
CA TYR A 424 -33.18 18.54 -34.11
C TYR A 424 -32.65 19.11 -35.45
N MET A 425 -31.45 18.71 -35.88
CA MET A 425 -30.93 19.11 -37.19
C MET A 425 -31.74 18.53 -38.35
N GLU A 426 -32.32 17.35 -38.20
CA GLU A 426 -33.17 16.72 -39.21
C GLU A 426 -34.54 17.43 -39.31
N PHE A 427 -35.15 17.78 -38.18
CA PHE A 427 -36.36 18.63 -38.15
C PHE A 427 -36.09 20.02 -38.74
N ALA A 428 -34.97 20.67 -38.41
CA ALA A 428 -34.61 21.97 -38.98
C ALA A 428 -34.34 21.93 -40.50
N LYS A 429 -33.96 20.75 -41.04
CA LYS A 429 -33.86 20.55 -42.50
C LYS A 429 -35.24 20.37 -43.15
N LEU A 430 -36.19 19.76 -42.46
CA LEU A 430 -37.57 19.59 -42.93
C LEU A 430 -38.34 20.93 -42.93
N ASP A 431 -38.17 21.77 -41.90
CA ASP A 431 -38.81 23.09 -41.85
C ASP A 431 -38.31 24.02 -42.97
N LYS A 432 -37.00 23.97 -43.29
CA LYS A 432 -36.45 24.70 -44.46
C LYS A 432 -36.98 24.21 -45.81
N PHE A 433 -37.49 22.98 -45.89
CA PHE A 433 -38.15 22.45 -47.09
C PHE A 433 -39.61 22.92 -47.19
N SER A 434 -40.29 23.13 -46.05
CA SER A 434 -41.66 23.66 -45.99
C SER A 434 -41.73 25.14 -46.40
N ASP A 435 -40.76 25.97 -46.00
CA ASP A 435 -40.75 27.40 -46.35
C ASP A 435 -40.51 27.68 -47.84
N ASN A 436 -39.95 26.73 -48.59
CA ASN A 436 -39.75 26.85 -50.04
C ASN A 436 -40.95 26.38 -50.89
N GLN A 437 -42.06 25.94 -50.27
CA GLN A 437 -43.27 25.47 -50.98
C GLN A 437 -44.48 26.42 -50.89
N MET A 438 -44.35 27.63 -50.35
CA MET A 438 -45.38 28.66 -50.48
C MET A 438 -45.39 29.24 -51.91
N ILE A 439 -46.08 28.53 -52.81
CA ILE A 439 -46.46 28.99 -54.15
C ILE A 439 -47.31 30.27 -53.99
N ALA A 440 -46.72 31.41 -54.34
CA ALA A 440 -47.44 32.66 -54.49
C ALA A 440 -48.40 32.58 -55.69
N LEU A 441 -49.67 32.25 -55.45
CA LEU A 441 -50.75 32.47 -56.40
C LEU A 441 -50.95 34.00 -56.57
N ARG A 442 -50.35 34.56 -57.62
CA ARG A 442 -50.64 35.95 -58.06
C ARG A 442 -52.09 36.04 -58.55
N PRO A 443 -52.87 37.03 -58.11
CA PRO A 443 -54.13 37.37 -58.76
C PRO A 443 -53.83 37.98 -60.15
N GLN A 444 -54.42 37.43 -61.21
CA GLN A 444 -54.35 38.06 -62.53
C GLN A 444 -55.32 39.25 -62.59
N LEU A 445 -54.78 40.42 -62.97
CA LEU A 445 -55.55 41.62 -63.28
C LEU A 445 -56.20 41.48 -64.68
N PRO A 446 -57.39 42.08 -64.91
CA PRO A 446 -58.10 41.95 -66.17
C PRO A 446 -57.46 42.84 -67.25
N ILE A 447 -57.23 42.24 -68.41
CA ILE A 447 -56.75 42.92 -69.61
C ILE A 447 -57.88 43.82 -70.14
N ASN A 448 -57.63 45.13 -70.16
CA ASN A 448 -58.51 46.10 -70.79
C ASN A 448 -57.82 46.72 -72.02
N LYS A 449 -58.58 46.71 -73.11
CA LYS A 449 -58.46 47.32 -74.44
C LYS A 449 -57.37 48.38 -74.69
N SER A 450 -56.66 48.19 -75.81
CA SER A 450 -56.60 49.15 -76.94
C SER A 450 -56.08 48.47 -78.19
#